data_AF-A0A8H5ABT6-F1
#
_entry.id   AF-A0A8H5ABT6-F1
#
_cell.length_a   1.000
_cell.length_b   1.000
_cell.length_c   1.000
_cell.angle_alpha   90.00
_cell.angle_beta   90.00
_cell.angle_gamma   90.00
#
_symmetry.space_group_name_H-M   'P 1'
#
loop_
_entity.id
_entity.type
_entity.pdbx_description
1 polymer ?
#
loop_
_entity_poly.entity_id
_entity_poly.type
_entity_poly.pdbx_seq_one_letter_code
_entity_poly.pdbx_strand_id
1 'polypeptide(L)'
;MKITAFLTAILVGAASAADTLYLVNSWKGNEISSGMAYYADGHDATGGTGGSRPDDYVDVTHGSHIIWEGQAVKGKLFLLPFTSKKLTGTPGTFGTGVSFTSNIFADAASKHDNAWAGTGTNGYHTYNCWKRTGPVGKPVVLYTVDGWTVETVYYCRPFN
;
A
#
# COMPACT_ATOMS: atom_id res chain seq x y z
N MET A 1 23.60 -15.49 -51.73
CA MET A 1 22.71 -14.58 -50.98
C MET A 1 23.04 -14.73 -49.50
N LYS A 2 23.42 -13.65 -48.80
CA LYS A 2 23.73 -13.67 -47.36
C LYS A 2 22.51 -13.10 -46.62
N ILE A 3 21.94 -13.87 -45.71
CA ILE A 3 20.76 -13.49 -44.93
C ILE A 3 21.24 -12.70 -43.72
N THR A 4 20.96 -11.41 -43.70
CA THR A 4 21.25 -10.52 -42.58
C THR A 4 20.08 -10.63 -41.59
N ALA A 5 20.31 -11.29 -40.46
CA ALA A 5 19.33 -11.33 -39.37
C ALA A 5 19.42 -10.02 -38.58
N PHE A 6 18.34 -9.23 -38.60
CA PHE A 6 18.16 -8.11 -37.67
C PHE A 6 17.65 -8.66 -36.33
N LEU A 7 18.46 -8.51 -35.28
CA LEU A 7 18.06 -8.76 -33.90
C LEU A 7 17.21 -7.57 -33.43
N THR A 8 15.90 -7.77 -33.32
CA THR A 8 15.00 -6.88 -32.59
C THR A 8 15.30 -6.98 -31.10
N ALA A 9 15.95 -5.96 -30.54
CA ALA A 9 16.06 -5.80 -29.10
C ALA A 9 14.67 -5.49 -28.53
N ILE A 10 14.11 -6.45 -27.79
CA ILE A 10 12.90 -6.24 -26.98
C ILE A 10 13.35 -5.32 -25.83
N LEU A 11 12.90 -4.06 -25.87
CA LEU A 11 12.89 -3.20 -24.69
C LEU A 11 11.91 -3.84 -23.71
N VAL A 12 12.42 -4.70 -22.83
CA VAL A 12 11.75 -5.03 -21.58
C VAL A 12 11.72 -3.72 -20.82
N GLY A 13 10.61 -2.99 -20.91
CA GLY A 13 10.36 -1.86 -20.04
C GLY A 13 10.45 -2.38 -18.63
N ALA A 14 11.56 -2.08 -17.95
CA ALA A 14 11.63 -2.23 -16.51
C ALA A 14 10.54 -1.33 -15.97
N ALA A 15 9.42 -1.92 -15.54
CA ALA A 15 8.56 -1.26 -14.58
C ALA A 15 9.48 -1.00 -13.39
N SER A 16 9.98 0.23 -13.27
CA SER A 16 10.60 0.69 -12.03
C SER A 16 9.58 0.38 -10.95
N ALA A 17 9.87 -0.59 -10.08
CA ALA A 17 9.02 -0.77 -8.93
C ALA A 17 9.05 0.59 -8.18
N ALA A 18 7.88 1.02 -7.76
CA ALA A 18 7.70 2.32 -7.15
C ALA A 18 7.11 2.05 -5.78
N ASP A 19 7.59 2.79 -4.79
CA ASP A 19 7.06 2.82 -3.44
C ASP A 19 5.53 2.69 -3.46
N THR A 20 5.02 1.69 -2.75
CA THR A 20 3.58 1.41 -2.73
C THR A 20 3.06 1.54 -1.30
N LEU A 21 2.07 2.41 -1.12
CA LEU A 21 1.28 2.48 0.10
C LEU A 21 -0.01 1.70 -0.06
N TYR A 22 -0.41 0.95 0.95
CA TYR A 22 -1.69 0.28 1.02
C TYR A 22 -2.52 0.88 2.15
N LEU A 23 -3.77 1.21 1.85
CA LEU A 23 -4.79 1.52 2.86
C LEU A 23 -5.44 0.20 3.24
N VAL A 24 -5.41 -0.13 4.53
CA VAL A 24 -5.73 -1.49 4.99
C VAL A 24 -6.70 -1.50 6.15
N ASN A 25 -7.52 -2.54 6.19
CA ASN A 25 -8.33 -2.90 7.34
C ASN A 25 -7.81 -4.23 7.88
N SER A 26 -7.68 -4.31 9.20
CA SER A 26 -7.06 -5.42 9.91
C SER A 26 -8.02 -5.96 10.95
N TRP A 27 -7.96 -7.25 11.23
CA TRP A 27 -8.73 -7.87 12.31
C TRP A 27 -7.97 -9.03 12.97
N LYS A 28 -8.27 -9.26 14.24
CA LYS A 28 -7.78 -10.38 15.06
C LYS A 28 -8.87 -10.80 16.02
N GLY A 29 -9.56 -11.91 15.73
CA GLY A 29 -10.75 -12.29 16.48
C GLY A 29 -11.80 -11.18 16.43
N ASN A 30 -12.10 -10.56 17.58
CA ASN A 30 -13.03 -9.44 17.69
C ASN A 30 -12.34 -8.06 17.64
N GLU A 31 -11.01 -8.02 17.61
CA GLU A 31 -10.25 -6.77 17.49
C GLU A 31 -10.19 -6.33 16.03
N ILE A 32 -10.35 -5.03 15.78
CA ILE A 32 -10.31 -4.43 14.45
C ILE A 32 -9.43 -3.17 14.44
N SER A 33 -8.72 -2.94 13.35
CA SER A 33 -7.90 -1.74 13.13
C SER A 33 -7.96 -1.31 11.67
N SER A 34 -7.77 -0.03 11.41
CA SER A 34 -7.48 0.50 10.07
C SER A 34 -6.12 1.18 10.09
N GLY A 35 -5.33 0.95 9.06
CA GLY A 35 -3.95 1.42 9.01
C GLY A 35 -3.46 1.71 7.60
N MET A 36 -2.22 2.17 7.51
CA MET A 36 -1.49 2.34 6.26
C MET A 36 -0.22 1.50 6.30
N ALA A 37 -0.03 0.65 5.30
CA ALA A 37 1.11 -0.25 5.15
C ALA A 37 1.99 0.23 3.99
N TYR A 38 3.26 0.48 4.23
CA TYR A 38 4.22 0.93 3.23
C TYR A 38 5.17 -0.17 2.82
N TYR A 39 5.38 -0.26 1.51
CA TYR A 39 6.35 -1.12 0.87
C TYR A 39 7.28 -0.26 0.02
N ALA A 40 8.57 -0.35 0.32
CA ALA A 40 9.61 0.29 -0.47
C ALA A 40 9.69 -0.33 -1.87
N ASP A 41 10.30 0.39 -2.81
CA ASP A 41 10.65 -0.12 -4.14
C ASP A 41 11.22 -1.56 -4.08
N GLY A 42 10.72 -2.42 -4.96
CA GLY A 42 11.10 -3.82 -5.08
C GLY A 42 10.53 -4.75 -4.01
N HIS A 43 9.85 -4.22 -2.98
CA HIS A 43 9.21 -5.03 -1.95
C HIS A 43 7.75 -5.29 -2.30
N ASP A 44 7.41 -6.56 -2.56
CA ASP A 44 6.08 -6.93 -3.00
C ASP A 44 5.21 -7.45 -1.84
N ALA A 45 4.05 -6.83 -1.68
CA ALA A 45 2.99 -7.26 -0.80
C ALA A 45 2.13 -8.39 -1.39
N THR A 46 2.29 -8.71 -2.67
CA THR A 46 1.44 -9.63 -3.45
C THR A 46 2.14 -10.92 -3.88
N GLY A 47 3.17 -11.34 -3.14
CA GLY A 47 3.87 -12.61 -3.34
C GLY A 47 3.00 -13.85 -3.10
N GLY A 48 2.05 -14.12 -4.01
CA GLY A 48 1.37 -15.39 -4.34
C GLY A 48 0.58 -16.13 -3.24
N THR A 49 0.86 -15.92 -1.96
CA THR A 49 0.42 -16.78 -0.85
C THR A 49 0.18 -16.04 0.47
N GLY A 50 0.12 -14.70 0.44
CA GLY A 50 0.14 -13.84 1.62
C GLY A 50 1.52 -13.18 1.71
N GLY A 51 1.55 -11.88 1.43
CA GLY A 51 2.79 -11.14 1.20
C GLY A 51 3.67 -10.98 2.44
N SER A 52 4.86 -10.46 2.18
CA SER A 52 5.81 -10.01 3.19
C SER A 52 5.18 -8.95 4.08
N ARG A 53 5.64 -8.87 5.34
CA ARG A 53 5.30 -7.74 6.22
C ARG A 53 5.71 -6.43 5.55
N PRO A 54 4.95 -5.34 5.71
CA PRO A 54 5.35 -4.05 5.19
C PRO A 54 6.67 -3.59 5.82
N ASP A 55 7.40 -2.74 5.11
CA ASP A 55 8.59 -2.06 5.63
C ASP A 55 8.21 -1.13 6.79
N ASP A 56 7.00 -0.56 6.73
CA ASP A 56 6.44 0.32 7.76
C ASP A 56 4.90 0.19 7.82
N TYR A 57 4.34 0.31 9.02
CA TYR A 57 2.90 0.28 9.27
C TYR A 57 2.49 1.32 10.31
N VAL A 58 1.46 2.11 10.00
CA VAL A 58 0.84 3.01 10.97
C VAL A 58 -0.62 2.64 11.20
N ASP A 59 -1.00 2.47 12.46
CA ASP A 59 -2.41 2.45 12.86
C ASP A 59 -3.00 3.86 12.68
N VAL A 60 -4.06 3.96 11.89
CA VAL A 60 -4.88 5.17 11.78
C VAL A 60 -5.94 5.17 12.89
N THR A 61 -6.59 4.02 13.12
CA THR A 61 -7.50 3.81 14.25
C THR A 61 -7.39 2.38 14.76
N HIS A 62 -7.41 2.22 16.08
CA HIS A 62 -7.46 0.91 16.74
C HIS A 62 -8.80 0.77 17.50
N GLY A 63 -9.50 -0.35 17.31
CA GLY A 63 -10.83 -0.61 17.89
C GLY A 63 -12.02 -0.23 17.00
N SER A 64 -11.78 0.37 15.84
CA SER A 64 -12.78 0.67 14.81
C SER A 64 -12.16 0.57 13.41
N HIS A 65 -12.97 0.25 12.41
CA HIS A 65 -12.62 0.54 11.01
C HIS A 65 -13.05 1.95 10.65
N ILE A 66 -12.23 2.64 9.87
CA ILE A 66 -12.62 3.93 9.28
C ILE A 66 -13.29 3.72 7.94
N ILE A 67 -14.10 4.71 7.57
CA ILE A 67 -14.52 4.92 6.19
C ILE A 67 -13.39 5.69 5.53
N TRP A 68 -12.78 5.11 4.49
CA TRP A 68 -11.66 5.74 3.78
C TRP A 68 -12.16 6.81 2.81
N GLU A 69 -13.37 6.62 2.30
CA GLU A 69 -14.00 7.35 1.23
C GLU A 69 -14.60 8.68 1.69
N GLY A 70 -14.52 9.69 0.82
CA GLY A 70 -15.15 10.99 1.01
C GLY A 70 -14.45 11.89 2.05
N GLN A 71 -13.30 11.48 2.55
CA GLN A 71 -12.55 12.22 3.57
C GLN A 71 -11.05 12.13 3.39
N ALA A 72 -10.35 13.16 3.88
CA ALA A 72 -8.90 13.16 3.98
C ALA A 72 -8.49 12.39 5.24
N VAL A 73 -7.78 11.28 5.06
CA VAL A 73 -7.26 10.47 6.18
C VAL A 73 -5.75 10.64 6.23
N LYS A 74 -5.23 11.06 7.38
CA LYS A 74 -3.80 11.25 7.59
C LYS A 74 -3.23 10.16 8.48
N GLY A 75 -2.34 9.35 7.94
CA GLY A 75 -1.49 8.44 8.70
C GLY A 75 -0.10 9.04 8.83
N LYS A 76 0.49 8.99 10.02
CA LYS A 76 1.89 9.38 10.19
C LYS A 76 2.79 8.21 9.81
N LEU A 77 3.12 8.13 8.52
CA LEU A 77 4.00 7.11 7.96
C LEU A 77 5.46 7.55 8.03
N PHE A 78 6.33 6.67 8.48
CA PHE A 78 7.73 6.94 8.65
C PHE A 78 8.56 6.42 7.49
N LEU A 79 8.55 7.21 6.42
CA LEU A 79 9.46 7.04 5.31
C LEU A 79 10.90 7.29 5.79
N LEU A 80 11.67 6.25 6.09
CA LEU A 80 13.12 6.36 6.26
C LEU A 80 13.78 6.49 4.88
N PRO A 81 14.79 7.37 4.69
CA PRO A 81 15.89 6.99 3.82
C PRO A 81 16.63 5.86 4.54
N PHE A 82 16.49 4.64 4.02
CA PHE A 82 17.37 3.48 4.25
C PHE A 82 18.15 3.45 5.59
N THR A 83 17.68 2.68 6.56
CA THR A 83 18.50 1.65 7.25
C THR A 83 17.67 0.88 8.26
N SER A 84 17.70 -0.43 8.10
CA SER A 84 17.01 -1.46 8.87
C SER A 84 17.43 -1.47 10.34
N LYS A 85 16.53 -1.11 11.25
CA LYS A 85 16.68 -1.45 12.68
C LYS A 85 15.33 -1.81 13.31
N LYS A 86 15.21 -3.08 13.66
CA LYS A 86 14.12 -3.72 14.41
C LYS A 86 13.82 -2.91 15.69
N LEU A 87 12.61 -2.38 15.84
CA LEU A 87 12.16 -1.74 17.07
C LEU A 87 11.20 -2.65 17.84
N THR A 88 11.66 -3.12 19.00
CA THR A 88 10.88 -3.81 20.01
C THR A 88 10.33 -2.78 21.01
N GLY A 89 9.00 -2.69 21.14
CA GLY A 89 8.29 -2.20 22.32
C GLY A 89 8.00 -0.69 22.41
N THR A 90 6.75 -0.35 22.74
CA THR A 90 6.12 0.98 22.95
C THR A 90 5.45 1.56 21.68
N PRO A 91 4.21 2.11 21.73
CA PRO A 91 3.57 2.76 20.57
C PRO A 91 4.35 4.04 20.25
N GLY A 92 5.36 3.89 19.42
CA GLY A 92 6.46 4.84 19.31
C GLY A 92 6.84 5.00 17.85
N THR A 93 6.51 6.18 17.35
CA THR A 93 7.28 6.98 16.38
C THR A 93 8.42 6.25 15.66
N PHE A 94 8.36 6.11 14.33
CA PHE A 94 9.54 5.70 13.58
C PHE A 94 10.44 6.92 13.23
N GLY A 95 11.55 6.74 12.52
CA GLY A 95 12.68 7.68 12.61
C GLY A 95 12.59 9.05 11.89
N THR A 96 11.61 9.32 11.01
CA THR A 96 11.65 10.51 10.12
C THR A 96 10.54 11.54 10.26
N GLY A 97 9.37 11.18 10.80
CA GLY A 97 8.28 12.12 11.06
C GLY A 97 7.40 12.53 9.86
N VAL A 98 7.54 11.90 8.70
CA VAL A 98 6.71 12.19 7.51
C VAL A 98 5.25 11.76 7.75
N SER A 99 4.31 12.32 7.00
CA SER A 99 2.89 11.94 7.10
C SER A 99 2.32 11.75 5.71
N PHE A 100 1.60 10.66 5.50
CA PHE A 100 0.83 10.43 4.30
C PHE A 100 -0.63 10.83 4.53
N THR A 101 -1.18 11.61 3.61
CA THR A 101 -2.58 12.00 3.60
C THR A 101 -3.22 11.39 2.37
N SER A 102 -4.16 10.46 2.56
CA SER A 102 -5.00 9.89 1.50
C SER A 102 -6.28 10.70 1.33
N ASN A 103 -6.70 10.90 0.08
CA ASN A 103 -7.95 11.52 -0.31
C ASN A 103 -8.66 10.56 -1.27
N ILE A 104 -9.50 9.69 -0.70
CA ILE A 104 -10.26 8.71 -1.48
C ILE A 104 -11.63 9.28 -1.80
N PHE A 105 -12.05 9.16 -3.06
CA PHE A 105 -13.33 9.68 -3.52
C PHE A 105 -14.50 8.99 -2.81
N ALA A 106 -15.58 9.72 -2.56
CA ALA A 106 -16.76 9.19 -1.87
C ALA A 106 -17.39 7.99 -2.59
N ASP A 107 -17.28 7.95 -3.92
CA ASP A 107 -17.78 6.86 -4.77
C ASP A 107 -16.79 5.70 -4.92
N ALA A 108 -15.60 5.77 -4.33
CA ALA A 108 -14.53 4.81 -4.58
C ALA A 108 -14.86 3.38 -4.11
N ALA A 109 -15.76 3.22 -3.13
CA ALA A 109 -16.15 1.91 -2.60
C ALA A 109 -16.87 1.05 -3.65
N SER A 110 -17.66 1.66 -4.54
CA SER A 110 -18.45 0.96 -5.56
C SER A 110 -17.68 0.69 -6.85
N LYS A 111 -16.44 1.15 -6.95
CA LYS A 111 -15.60 0.95 -8.13
C LYS A 111 -15.08 -0.48 -8.21
N HIS A 112 -14.78 -0.93 -9.42
CA HIS A 112 -14.16 -2.23 -9.70
C HIS A 112 -12.67 -2.23 -9.33
N ASP A 113 -12.06 -3.42 -9.29
CA ASP A 113 -10.63 -3.58 -9.00
C ASP A 113 -9.76 -2.74 -9.96
N ASN A 114 -8.69 -2.15 -9.42
CA ASN A 114 -7.76 -1.26 -10.12
C ASN A 114 -8.38 0.01 -10.73
N ALA A 115 -9.63 0.32 -10.42
CA ALA A 115 -10.22 1.60 -10.79
C ALA A 115 -9.60 2.74 -9.98
N TRP A 116 -9.39 3.89 -10.62
CA TRP A 116 -8.88 5.08 -9.95
C TRP A 116 -9.85 5.56 -8.86
N ALA A 117 -9.34 5.63 -7.64
CA ALA A 117 -10.11 5.78 -6.41
C ALA A 117 -9.81 7.09 -5.67
N GLY A 118 -8.73 7.78 -6.03
CA GLY A 118 -8.36 9.03 -5.39
C GLY A 118 -6.88 9.34 -5.52
N THR A 119 -6.40 10.19 -4.62
CA THR A 119 -5.00 10.60 -4.57
C THR A 119 -4.47 10.51 -3.15
N GLY A 120 -3.16 10.62 -3.00
CA GLY A 120 -2.53 10.82 -1.72
C GLY A 120 -1.29 11.68 -1.82
N THR A 121 -0.77 12.15 -0.70
CA THR A 121 0.48 12.91 -0.67
C THR A 121 1.21 12.69 0.64
N ASN A 122 2.54 12.65 0.59
CA ASN A 122 3.41 12.70 1.76
C ASN A 122 4.04 14.09 2.00
N GLY A 123 3.61 15.11 1.25
CA GLY A 123 4.21 16.45 1.24
C GLY A 123 5.39 16.63 0.28
N TYR A 124 5.94 15.53 -0.26
CA TYR A 124 7.05 15.54 -1.24
C TYR A 124 6.61 15.04 -2.61
N HIS A 125 5.80 13.98 -2.62
CA HIS A 125 5.25 13.34 -3.80
C HIS A 125 3.73 13.31 -3.72
N THR A 126 3.11 13.34 -4.89
CA THR A 126 1.70 13.02 -5.07
C THR A 126 1.60 11.57 -5.52
N TYR A 127 0.54 10.92 -5.11
CA TYR A 127 0.24 9.51 -5.39
C TYR A 127 -1.13 9.43 -6.04
N ASN A 128 -1.28 8.51 -6.99
CA ASN A 128 -2.59 8.02 -7.40
C ASN A 128 -2.94 6.83 -6.52
N CYS A 129 -4.22 6.73 -6.14
CA CYS A 129 -4.75 5.61 -5.38
C CYS A 129 -5.79 4.87 -6.20
N TRP A 130 -5.79 3.55 -6.11
CA TRP A 130 -6.68 2.66 -6.84
C TRP A 130 -7.37 1.68 -5.91
N LYS A 131 -8.59 1.29 -6.29
CA LYS A 131 -9.34 0.27 -5.57
C LYS A 131 -8.61 -1.06 -5.67
N ARG A 132 -8.56 -1.79 -4.55
CA ARG A 132 -8.09 -3.17 -4.54
C ARG A 132 -9.21 -4.08 -4.08
N THR A 133 -9.57 -5.03 -4.93
CA THR A 133 -10.50 -6.11 -4.61
C THR A 133 -10.04 -7.40 -5.27
N GLY A 134 -10.12 -8.50 -4.55
CA GLY A 134 -9.85 -9.83 -5.04
C GLY A 134 -11.00 -10.39 -5.88
N PRO A 135 -10.88 -11.67 -6.28
CA PRO A 135 -11.93 -12.37 -7.02
C PRO A 135 -13.29 -12.25 -6.31
N VAL A 136 -14.34 -11.98 -7.08
CA VAL A 136 -15.72 -11.85 -6.58
C VAL A 136 -15.91 -10.64 -5.64
N GLY A 137 -15.08 -9.60 -5.76
CA GLY A 137 -15.22 -8.36 -4.98
C GLY A 137 -14.84 -8.49 -3.51
N LYS A 138 -14.22 -9.61 -3.12
CA LYS A 138 -13.74 -9.82 -1.74
C LYS A 138 -12.49 -8.96 -1.49
N PRO A 139 -12.23 -8.51 -0.26
CA PRO A 139 -10.96 -7.86 0.04
C PRO A 139 -9.78 -8.82 -0.21
N VAL A 140 -8.61 -8.26 -0.55
CA VAL A 140 -7.38 -9.05 -0.74
C VAL A 140 -6.61 -9.07 0.56
N VAL A 141 -6.32 -10.26 1.09
CA VAL A 141 -5.39 -10.40 2.22
C VAL A 141 -4.00 -10.01 1.74
N LEU A 142 -3.46 -8.95 2.35
CA LEU A 142 -2.13 -8.43 2.06
C LEU A 142 -1.07 -9.27 2.77
N TYR A 143 -1.23 -9.47 4.08
CA TYR A 143 -0.36 -10.32 4.89
C TYR A 143 -1.07 -10.75 6.17
N THR A 144 -0.45 -11.69 6.89
CA THR A 144 -0.88 -12.09 8.24
C THR A 144 0.29 -11.98 9.21
N VAL A 145 0.00 -11.60 10.45
CA VAL A 145 1.02 -11.39 11.49
C VAL A 145 0.42 -11.59 12.87
N ASP A 146 1.04 -12.44 13.72
CA ASP A 146 0.70 -12.52 15.15
C ASP A 146 -0.83 -12.68 15.44
N GLY A 147 -1.52 -13.41 14.55
CA GLY A 147 -2.96 -13.65 14.58
C GLY A 147 -3.83 -12.56 13.94
N TRP A 148 -3.24 -11.47 13.46
CA TRP A 148 -3.90 -10.45 12.64
C TRP A 148 -3.92 -10.88 11.18
N THR A 149 -5.07 -10.64 10.55
CA THR A 149 -5.21 -10.64 9.09
C THR A 149 -5.35 -9.20 8.65
N VAL A 150 -4.56 -8.81 7.65
CA VAL A 150 -4.55 -7.45 7.10
C VAL A 150 -5.01 -7.50 5.66
N GLU A 151 -6.14 -6.86 5.37
CA GLU A 151 -6.71 -6.74 4.03
C GLU A 151 -6.44 -5.37 3.45
N THR A 152 -6.09 -5.35 2.17
CA THR A 152 -6.01 -4.10 1.41
C THR A 152 -7.38 -3.69 0.90
N VAL A 153 -7.66 -2.39 1.05
CA VAL A 153 -8.84 -1.71 0.51
C VAL A 153 -8.45 -0.89 -0.72
N TYR A 154 -7.31 -0.20 -0.63
CA TYR A 154 -6.74 0.61 -1.69
C TYR A 154 -5.21 0.45 -1.72
N TYR A 155 -4.61 0.73 -2.88
CA TYR A 155 -3.17 0.91 -3.00
C TYR A 155 -2.86 2.23 -3.70
N CYS A 156 -1.76 2.86 -3.33
CA CYS A 156 -1.33 4.15 -3.83
C CYS A 156 0.12 4.08 -4.30
N ARG A 157 0.41 4.68 -5.46
CA ARG A 157 1.75 4.75 -6.05
C ARG A 157 2.06 6.17 -6.52
N PRO A 158 3.32 6.61 -6.43
CA PRO A 158 3.71 7.96 -6.83
C PRO A 158 3.39 8.20 -8.31
N PHE A 159 3.07 9.45 -8.65
CA PHE A 159 3.07 9.88 -10.04
C PHE A 159 4.52 9.84 -10.53
N ASN A 160 4.78 9.07 -11.59
CA ASN A 160 6.01 9.18 -12.38
C ASN A 160 5.95 10.43 -13.26
#